data_AF-A0A519H0D4-F1
#
_entry.id   AF-A0A519H0D4-F1
#
_cell.length_a   1.000
_cell.length_b   1.000
_cell.length_c   1.000
_cell.angle_alpha   90.00
_cell.angle_beta   90.00
_cell.angle_gamma   90.00
#
_symmetry.space_group_name_H-M   'P 1'
#
loop_
_entity.id
_entity.type
_entity.pdbx_description
1 polymer ?
#
loop_
_entity_poly.entity_id
_entity_poly.type
_entity_poly.pdbx_seq_one_letter_code
_entity_poly.pdbx_strand_id
1 'polypeptide(L)'
;MLQEESVDHDDPGGLQGLVLAAGAGRRMGRPKALVRGDDGVPWVERAVGVLRDGGCDEVTVVLGAAAEEARALVPDGADVVVSRRWDEGMSASLRAGLTSMEDSTATAVLIHLVDLPDVGPDVVGR
;
A
#
# COMPACT_ATOMS: atom_id res chain seq x y z
N MET A 1 -0.79 -3.36 -37.46
CA MET A 1 -1.92 -3.42 -36.51
C MET A 1 -1.51 -4.45 -35.48
N LEU A 2 -0.76 -4.03 -34.47
CA LEU A 2 -0.27 -4.90 -33.41
C LEU A 2 -1.46 -5.12 -32.48
N GLN A 3 -1.85 -6.37 -32.30
CA GLN A 3 -2.89 -6.75 -31.36
C GLN A 3 -2.34 -6.50 -29.95
N GLU A 4 -3.07 -5.70 -29.19
CA GLU A 4 -2.83 -5.49 -27.76
C GLU A 4 -3.16 -6.81 -27.07
N GLU A 5 -2.13 -7.50 -26.58
CA GLU A 5 -2.29 -8.65 -25.70
C GLU A 5 -2.85 -8.14 -24.37
N SER A 6 -4.15 -8.34 -24.14
CA SER A 6 -4.77 -8.21 -22.84
C SER A 6 -4.25 -9.32 -21.94
N VAL A 7 -3.58 -8.95 -20.85
CA VAL A 7 -3.21 -9.91 -19.80
C VAL A 7 -4.47 -10.19 -18.99
N ASP A 8 -5.14 -11.29 -19.32
CA ASP A 8 -6.21 -11.85 -18.50
C ASP A 8 -5.59 -12.31 -17.16
N HIS A 9 -5.91 -11.62 -16.06
CA HIS A 9 -5.46 -11.95 -14.70
C HIS A 9 -6.34 -13.05 -14.05
N ASP A 10 -6.73 -14.07 -14.82
CA ASP A 10 -7.39 -15.27 -14.25
C ASP A 10 -6.34 -16.14 -13.54
N ASP A 11 -5.80 -15.61 -12.44
CA ASP A 11 -4.84 -16.29 -11.58
C ASP A 11 -5.57 -16.79 -10.33
N PRO A 12 -5.69 -18.11 -10.11
CA PRO A 12 -6.53 -18.70 -9.05
C PRO A 12 -6.13 -18.30 -7.62
N GLY A 13 -4.99 -17.62 -7.44
CA GLY A 13 -4.56 -17.07 -6.14
C GLY A 13 -4.96 -15.63 -5.85
N GLY A 14 -5.32 -14.81 -6.85
CA GLY A 14 -5.63 -13.39 -6.68
C GLY A 14 -4.41 -12.49 -6.42
N LEU A 15 -4.61 -11.17 -6.45
CA LEU A 15 -3.58 -10.14 -6.23
C LEU A 15 -3.75 -9.51 -4.84
N GLN A 16 -2.64 -9.42 -4.08
CA GLN A 16 -2.65 -8.72 -2.80
C GLN A 16 -1.95 -7.36 -2.89
N GLY A 17 -2.53 -6.32 -2.31
CA GLY A 17 -1.95 -4.99 -2.27
C GLY A 17 -1.13 -4.76 -1.00
N LEU A 18 0.03 -4.11 -1.13
CA LEU A 18 0.87 -3.71 0.00
C LEU A 18 1.18 -2.21 -0.06
N VAL A 19 0.68 -1.44 0.90
CA VAL A 19 0.99 -0.01 1.04
C VAL A 19 2.15 0.17 2.03
N LEU A 20 3.25 0.78 1.58
CA LEU A 20 4.35 1.17 2.46
C LEU A 20 4.14 2.60 2.99
N ALA A 21 3.75 2.71 4.26
CA ALA A 21 3.48 3.98 4.94
C ALA A 21 4.31 4.17 6.23
N ALA A 22 5.32 3.32 6.47
CA ALA A 22 6.04 3.28 7.74
C ALA A 22 7.03 4.43 7.98
N GLY A 23 7.38 5.19 6.94
CA GLY A 23 8.45 6.18 6.98
C GLY A 23 8.11 7.46 7.75
N ALA A 24 9.10 7.98 8.49
CA ALA A 24 9.00 9.24 9.24
C ALA A 24 8.88 10.52 8.38
N GLY A 25 8.92 10.40 7.04
CA GLY A 25 8.78 11.56 6.15
C GLY A 25 9.80 12.68 6.41
N ARG A 26 11.07 12.33 6.71
CA ARG A 26 12.09 13.27 7.21
C ARG A 26 12.26 14.55 6.36
N ARG A 27 12.13 14.45 5.04
CA ARG A 27 12.19 15.62 4.13
C ARG A 27 10.99 16.56 4.27
N MET A 28 9.84 16.00 4.64
CA MET A 28 8.55 16.69 4.77
C MET A 28 8.28 17.14 6.23
N GLY A 29 9.16 16.78 7.17
CA GLY A 29 9.08 17.15 8.58
C GLY A 29 7.98 16.44 9.38
N ARG A 30 7.23 15.51 8.77
CA ARG A 30 6.14 14.76 9.42
C ARG A 30 6.00 13.34 8.87
N PRO A 31 5.54 12.36 9.67
CA PRO A 31 5.24 11.01 9.21
C PRO A 31 4.25 11.02 8.04
N LYS A 32 4.61 10.37 6.92
CA LYS A 32 3.81 10.43 5.67
C LYS A 32 2.43 9.79 5.82
N ALA A 33 2.29 8.79 6.68
CA ALA A 33 1.01 8.15 6.97
C ALA A 33 -0.04 9.11 7.56
N LEU A 34 0.39 10.23 8.16
CA LEU A 34 -0.51 11.25 8.73
C LEU A 34 -0.86 12.36 7.74
N VAL A 35 -0.32 12.32 6.52
CA VAL A 35 -0.55 13.36 5.53
C VAL A 35 -1.94 13.19 4.92
N ARG A 36 -2.62 14.33 4.74
CA ARG A 36 -3.86 14.46 3.99
C ARG A 36 -3.59 15.26 2.73
N GLY A 37 -4.30 14.94 1.65
CA GLY A 37 -4.33 15.76 0.43
C GLY A 37 -5.02 17.09 0.67
N ASP A 38 -4.99 17.96 -0.35
CA ASP A 38 -5.65 19.27 -0.31
C ASP A 38 -7.18 19.15 -0.17
N ASP A 39 -7.73 18.01 -0.59
CA ASP A 39 -9.13 17.63 -0.42
C ASP A 39 -9.46 17.07 0.98
N GLY A 40 -8.47 17.00 1.86
CA GLY A 40 -8.60 16.50 3.23
C GLY A 40 -8.55 14.97 3.35
N VAL A 41 -8.47 14.23 2.25
CA VAL A 41 -8.44 12.75 2.28
C VAL A 41 -7.05 12.27 2.71
N PRO A 42 -6.93 11.34 3.69
CA PRO A 42 -5.64 10.74 4.06
C PRO A 42 -4.97 10.07 2.87
N TRP A 43 -3.66 10.23 2.75
CA TRP A 43 -2.91 9.56 1.68
C TRP A 43 -2.95 8.04 1.82
N VAL A 44 -2.98 7.52 3.05
CA VAL A 44 -3.14 6.08 3.31
C VAL A 44 -4.46 5.57 2.77
N GLU A 45 -5.55 6.30 2.99
CA GLU A 45 -6.87 5.95 2.47
C GLU A 45 -6.88 5.94 0.93
N ARG A 46 -6.34 6.98 0.29
CA ARG A 46 -6.20 7.05 -1.17
C ARG A 46 -5.38 5.88 -1.73
N ALA A 47 -4.23 5.58 -1.11
CA ALA A 47 -3.35 4.49 -1.51
C ALA A 47 -4.05 3.11 -1.45
N VAL A 48 -4.86 2.88 -0.41
CA VAL A 48 -5.66 1.65 -0.31
C VAL A 48 -6.74 1.61 -1.40
N GLY A 49 -7.43 2.72 -1.64
CA GLY A 49 -8.44 2.82 -2.70
C GLY A 49 -7.86 2.52 -4.08
N VAL A 50 -6.71 3.11 -4.42
CA VAL A 50 -6.02 2.88 -5.70
C VAL A 50 -5.67 1.41 -5.93
N LEU A 51 -5.23 0.69 -4.89
CA LEU A 51 -4.93 -0.74 -5.00
C LEU A 51 -6.20 -1.58 -5.20
N ARG A 52 -7.26 -1.30 -4.43
CA ARG A 52 -8.53 -2.02 -4.56
C ARG A 52 -9.17 -1.80 -5.93
N ASP A 53 -9.25 -0.55 -6.35
CA ASP A 53 -9.81 -0.16 -7.65
C ASP A 53 -8.95 -0.69 -8.82
N GLY A 54 -7.68 -1.02 -8.56
CA GLY A 54 -6.77 -1.65 -9.52
C GLY A 54 -6.77 -3.18 -9.52
N GLY A 55 -7.60 -3.83 -8.70
CA GLY A 55 -7.78 -5.30 -8.70
C GLY A 55 -7.14 -6.06 -7.53
N CYS A 56 -6.64 -5.38 -6.49
CA CYS A 56 -6.22 -6.04 -5.26
C CYS A 56 -7.42 -6.30 -4.34
N ASP A 57 -7.82 -7.56 -4.16
CA ASP A 57 -8.96 -7.94 -3.31
C ASP A 57 -8.69 -7.66 -1.82
N GLU A 58 -7.45 -7.91 -1.39
CA GLU A 58 -6.97 -7.66 -0.04
C GLU A 58 -5.82 -6.65 -0.07
N VAL A 59 -5.80 -5.74 0.92
CA VAL A 59 -4.75 -4.72 1.04
C VAL A 59 -4.21 -4.66 2.46
N THR A 60 -2.89 -4.78 2.58
CA THR A 60 -2.15 -4.60 3.84
C THR A 60 -1.41 -3.27 3.83
N VAL A 61 -1.49 -2.52 4.92
CA VAL A 61 -0.77 -1.26 5.14
C VAL A 61 0.33 -1.48 6.18
N VAL A 62 1.57 -1.15 5.80
CA VAL A 62 2.71 -1.15 6.73
C VAL A 62 2.88 0.23 7.34
N LEU A 63 2.70 0.31 8.66
CA LEU A 63 2.92 1.51 9.48
C LEU A 63 4.25 1.44 10.25
N GLY A 64 4.68 2.58 10.82
CA GLY A 64 5.98 2.73 11.49
C GLY A 64 6.01 3.95 12.41
N ALA A 65 6.74 5.01 12.02
CA ALA A 65 7.10 6.16 12.88
C ALA A 65 5.95 6.87 13.63
N ALA A 66 4.69 6.71 13.19
CA ALA A 66 3.50 7.19 13.89
C ALA A 66 2.34 6.19 13.76
N ALA A 67 2.63 4.91 13.97
CA ALA A 67 1.67 3.83 13.71
C ALA A 67 0.36 3.97 14.49
N GLU A 68 0.42 4.40 15.76
CA GLU A 68 -0.78 4.55 16.59
C GLU A 68 -1.75 5.58 16.01
N GLU A 69 -1.26 6.79 15.71
CA GLU A 69 -2.04 7.86 15.12
C GLU A 69 -2.49 7.52 13.68
N ALA A 70 -1.61 6.91 12.89
CA ALA A 70 -1.88 6.57 11.50
C ALA A 70 -2.90 5.43 11.36
N ARG A 71 -3.03 4.56 12.37
CA ARG A 71 -3.99 3.45 12.34
C ARG A 71 -5.43 3.94 12.18
N ALA A 72 -5.77 5.08 12.76
CA ALA A 72 -7.09 5.70 12.63
C ALA A 72 -7.37 6.26 11.22
N LEU A 73 -6.36 6.35 10.35
CA LEU A 73 -6.47 6.82 8.97
C LEU A 73 -6.48 5.67 7.97
N VAL A 74 -6.27 4.44 8.42
CA VAL A 74 -6.39 3.25 7.58
C VAL A 74 -7.89 2.93 7.43
N PRO A 75 -8.41 2.81 6.19
CA PRO A 75 -9.82 2.48 5.99
C PRO A 75 -10.14 1.07 6.48
N ASP A 76 -11.40 0.86 6.85
CA ASP A 76 -11.89 -0.46 7.25
C ASP A 76 -11.67 -1.51 6.15
N GLY A 77 -11.45 -2.76 6.59
CA GLY A 77 -11.18 -3.90 5.71
C GLY A 77 -9.78 -3.92 5.09
N ALA A 78 -8.88 -3.01 5.47
CA ALA A 78 -7.46 -3.12 5.15
C ALA A 78 -6.70 -3.64 6.38
N ASP A 79 -5.80 -4.59 6.16
CA ASP A 79 -4.95 -5.12 7.21
C ASP A 79 -3.83 -4.13 7.57
N VAL A 80 -3.36 -4.20 8.81
CA VAL A 80 -2.33 -3.28 9.29
C VAL A 80 -1.22 -4.03 9.98
N VAL A 81 -0.01 -3.83 9.46
CA VAL A 81 1.25 -4.32 10.02
C VAL A 81 2.06 -3.16 10.54
N VAL A 82 2.61 -3.28 11.74
CA VAL A 82 3.52 -2.27 12.29
C VAL A 82 4.96 -2.77 12.17
N SER A 83 5.73 -2.15 11.28
CA SER A 83 7.17 -2.40 11.21
C SER A 83 7.86 -1.70 12.38
N ARG A 84 8.35 -2.48 13.35
CA ARG A 84 9.12 -1.96 14.49
C ARG A 84 10.51 -1.46 14.10
N ARG A 85 11.01 -1.87 12.94
CA ARG A 85 12.34 -1.57 12.40
C ARG A 85 12.26 -0.60 11.21
N TRP A 86 11.25 0.26 11.20
CA TRP A 86 11.01 1.20 10.10
C TRP A 86 12.20 2.17 9.88
N ASP A 87 12.98 2.42 10.94
CA ASP A 87 14.14 3.30 10.96
C ASP A 87 15.37 2.70 10.29
N GLU A 88 15.43 1.37 10.14
CA GLU A 88 16.42 0.66 9.31
C GLU A 88 16.19 0.90 7.79
N GLY A 89 15.03 1.43 7.41
CA GLY A 89 14.71 1.87 6.06
C GLY A 89 13.52 1.17 5.41
N MET A 90 13.29 1.48 4.13
CA MET A 90 12.15 0.95 3.37
C MET A 90 12.20 -0.57 3.24
N SER A 91 13.39 -1.17 3.10
CA SER A 91 13.56 -2.63 2.98
C SER A 91 13.08 -3.39 4.22
N ALA A 92 13.29 -2.85 5.42
CA ALA A 92 12.79 -3.43 6.67
C ALA A 92 11.26 -3.37 6.76
N SER A 93 10.65 -2.30 6.26
CA SER A 93 9.20 -2.14 6.18
C SER A 93 8.58 -3.07 5.14
N LEU A 94 9.20 -3.17 3.96
CA LEU A 94 8.79 -4.10 2.91
C LEU A 94 8.86 -5.54 3.40
N ARG A 95 9.97 -5.94 4.03
CA ARG A 95 10.10 -7.28 4.61
C ARG A 95 9.00 -7.58 5.62
N ALA A 96 8.71 -6.64 6.53
CA ALA A 96 7.63 -6.82 7.51
C ALA A 96 6.27 -7.03 6.84
N GLY A 97 5.98 -6.26 5.78
CA GLY A 97 4.78 -6.42 4.97
C GLY A 97 4.69 -7.78 4.30
N LEU A 98 5.71 -8.17 3.54
CA LEU A 98 5.73 -9.46 2.85
C LEU A 98 5.67 -10.66 3.81
N THR A 99 6.38 -10.61 4.94
CA THR A 99 6.32 -11.67 5.96
C THR A 99 4.91 -11.82 6.55
N SER A 100 4.12 -10.74 6.66
CA SER A 100 2.73 -10.85 7.13
C SER A 100 1.79 -11.56 6.16
N MET A 101 2.21 -11.71 4.90
CA MET A 101 1.44 -12.26 3.80
C MET A 101 1.92 -13.66 3.40
N GLU A 102 2.83 -14.27 4.17
CA GLU A 102 3.43 -15.58 3.86
C GLU A 102 2.39 -16.71 3.79
N ASP A 103 1.28 -16.59 4.54
CA ASP A 103 0.17 -17.55 4.54
C ASP A 103 -0.93 -17.22 3.51
N SER A 104 -0.76 -16.14 2.73
CA SER A 104 -1.69 -15.73 1.68
C SER A 104 -1.70 -16.71 0.51
N THR A 105 -2.86 -16.88 -0.12
CA THR A 105 -2.98 -17.65 -1.38
C THR A 105 -2.66 -16.80 -2.62
N ALA A 106 -2.39 -15.51 -2.45
CA ALA A 106 -2.06 -14.59 -3.53
C ALA A 106 -0.84 -15.04 -4.32
N THR A 107 -0.92 -14.97 -5.66
CA THR A 107 0.22 -15.33 -6.54
C THR A 107 1.18 -14.17 -6.74
N ALA A 108 0.72 -12.95 -6.49
CA ALA A 108 1.51 -11.74 -6.60
C ALA A 108 1.15 -10.71 -5.52
N VAL A 109 2.11 -9.81 -5.23
CA VAL A 109 1.91 -8.67 -4.35
C VAL A 109 2.23 -7.38 -5.12
N LEU A 110 1.26 -6.47 -5.21
CA LEU A 110 1.48 -5.13 -5.76
C LEU A 110 1.89 -4.17 -4.65
N ILE A 111 3.06 -3.57 -4.80
CA ILE A 111 3.62 -2.67 -3.79
C ILE A 111 3.35 -1.22 -4.21
N HIS A 112 2.69 -0.47 -3.33
CA HIS A 112 2.43 0.95 -3.51
C HIS A 112 3.05 1.78 -2.38
N LEU A 113 3.54 2.97 -2.70
CA LEU A 113 4.11 3.90 -1.73
C LEU A 113 3.09 4.97 -1.39
N VAL A 114 2.90 5.26 -0.10
CA VAL A 114 1.88 6.22 0.37
C VAL A 114 2.09 7.65 -0.14
N ASP A 115 3.29 8.01 -0.58
CA ASP A 115 3.66 9.35 -1.04
C ASP A 115 3.62 9.52 -2.57
N LEU A 116 2.88 8.66 -3.26
CA LEU A 116 2.62 8.76 -4.69
C LEU A 116 1.15 9.14 -4.95
N PRO A 117 0.68 10.33 -4.50
CA PRO A 117 -0.74 10.71 -4.60
C PRO A 117 -1.24 10.85 -6.04
N ASP A 118 -0.33 11.01 -7.02
CA ASP A 118 -0.64 11.18 -8.43
C ASP A 118 -0.75 9.85 -9.20
N VAL A 119 -0.53 8.71 -8.55
CA VAL A 119 -0.69 7.38 -9.15
C VAL A 119 -2.13 6.91 -8.96
N GLY A 120 -2.84 6.76 -10.08
CA GLY A 120 -4.24 6.31 -10.12
C GLY A 120 -4.41 4.81 -10.33
N PRO A 121 -5.64 4.29 -10.19
CA PRO A 121 -5.95 2.87 -10.35
C PRO A 121 -5.74 2.37 -11.78
N ASP A 122 -5.85 3.25 -12.76
CA ASP A 122 -5.54 2.99 -14.18
C ASP A 122 -4.06 2.67 -14.43
N VAL A 123 -3.15 3.00 -13.51
CA VAL A 123 -1.75 2.57 -13.56
C VAL A 123 -1.59 1.19 -12.92
N VAL A 124 -2.40 0.89 -11.90
CA VAL A 124 -2.36 -0.37 -11.14
C VAL A 124 -2.95 -1.52 -11.95
N GLY A 125 -4.08 -1.30 -12.64
CA GLY A 125 -4.77 -2.33 -13.41
C GLY A 125 -4.20 -2.60 -14.81
N ARG A 126 -2.92 -2.32 -15.07
CA ARG A 126 -2.27 -2.51 -16.38
C ARG A 126 -1.42 -3.76 -16.46
#